data_AF-A0A849S5J1-F1
#
_entry.id   AF-A0A849S5J1-F1
#
_cell.length_a   1.000
_cell.length_b   1.000
_cell.length_c   1.000
_cell.angle_alpha   90.00
_cell.angle_beta   90.00
_cell.angle_gamma   90.00
#
_symmetry.space_group_name_H-M   'P 1'
#
loop_
_entity.id
_entity.type
_entity.pdbx_description
1 polymer ?
#
loop_
_entity_poly.entity_id
_entity_poly.type
_entity_poly.pdbx_seq_one_letter_code
_entity_poly.pdbx_strand_id
1 'polypeptide(L)'
;MAAQALPITNELADEINSYALKNRKPTDWQIRLLKNKANKLRGKIPESDFYVFQGMIASLERDIGMLSIHFQTGIKLDPSHFHTQYNYLVALNNAGAYSNALAHGKLMLTEFPGQSNEILSWLVKCASGACRMREALVFLSQLSYPSKNENYQLAKERIAIFEASGLNDDVAERLQSIVSNLIQKNNLYHTNPSIGIINSCIHYHIYVDLPIEDIFEINWQLANELVENTENTYSDTILFEFESIDVLEESLA
;
A
#
# COMPACT_ATOMS: atom_id res chain seq x y z
N MET A 1 -26.70 24.78 -18.34
CA MET A 1 -27.03 23.62 -17.48
C MET A 1 -26.35 23.86 -16.14
N ALA A 2 -27.09 24.03 -15.06
CA ALA A 2 -26.51 24.21 -13.73
C ALA A 2 -26.01 22.83 -13.25
N ALA A 3 -24.73 22.73 -12.90
CA ALA A 3 -24.18 21.50 -12.32
C ALA A 3 -24.88 21.23 -10.98
N GLN A 4 -25.47 20.05 -10.83
CA GLN A 4 -26.06 19.60 -9.58
C GLN A 4 -24.93 19.33 -8.59
N ALA A 5 -25.01 19.91 -7.39
CA ALA A 5 -24.00 19.70 -6.35
C ALA A 5 -23.87 18.20 -6.04
N LEU A 6 -22.64 17.71 -5.89
CA LEU A 6 -22.38 16.31 -5.54
C LEU A 6 -22.93 16.03 -4.13
N PRO A 7 -23.32 14.78 -3.82
CA PRO A 7 -23.58 14.38 -2.44
C PRO A 7 -22.36 14.69 -1.57
N ILE A 8 -22.57 15.25 -0.37
CA ILE A 8 -21.50 15.65 0.56
C ILE A 8 -20.55 14.48 0.88
N THR A 9 -21.04 13.24 0.83
CA THR A 9 -20.22 12.02 0.97
C THR A 9 -19.19 11.86 -0.14
N ASN A 10 -19.57 12.17 -1.38
CA ASN A 10 -18.67 12.09 -2.53
C ASN A 10 -17.61 13.18 -2.46
N GLU A 11 -18.01 14.40 -2.08
CA GLU A 11 -17.05 15.50 -1.88
C GLU A 11 -15.99 15.15 -0.83
N LEU A 12 -16.40 14.55 0.30
CA LEU A 12 -15.45 14.11 1.33
C LEU A 12 -14.56 12.95 0.84
N ALA A 13 -15.12 11.98 0.13
CA ALA A 13 -14.36 10.87 -0.44
C ALA A 13 -13.30 11.38 -1.43
N ASP A 14 -13.70 12.27 -2.35
CA ASP A 14 -12.81 12.88 -3.34
C ASP A 14 -11.70 13.69 -2.68
N GLU A 15 -12.03 14.45 -1.63
CA GLU A 15 -11.04 15.22 -0.88
C GLU A 15 -10.02 14.30 -0.18
N ILE A 16 -10.48 13.23 0.48
CA ILE A 16 -9.59 12.24 1.10
C ILE A 16 -8.71 11.57 0.05
N ASN A 17 -9.30 11.14 -1.08
CA ASN A 17 -8.57 10.52 -2.19
C ASN A 17 -7.53 11.49 -2.80
N SER A 18 -7.86 12.77 -2.90
CA SER A 18 -6.91 13.78 -3.40
C SER A 18 -5.66 13.91 -2.53
N TYR A 19 -5.77 13.64 -1.22
CA TYR A 19 -4.61 13.58 -0.33
C TYR A 19 -3.87 12.25 -0.46
N ALA A 20 -4.58 11.13 -0.61
CA ALA A 20 -3.97 9.82 -0.80
C ALA A 20 -3.18 9.71 -2.12
N LEU A 21 -3.54 10.50 -3.14
CA LEU A 21 -2.83 10.58 -4.42
C LEU A 21 -1.62 11.51 -4.40
N LYS A 22 -1.44 12.30 -3.33
CA LYS A 22 -0.25 13.12 -3.16
C LYS A 22 0.86 12.26 -2.56
N ASN A 23 2.10 12.56 -2.95
CA ASN A 23 3.24 11.86 -2.40
C ASN A 23 3.53 12.27 -0.94
N ARG A 24 3.06 13.45 -0.49
CA ARG A 24 3.37 14.01 0.83
C ARG A 24 2.30 13.78 1.89
N LYS A 25 2.75 13.76 3.15
CA LYS A 25 1.88 13.64 4.32
C LYS A 25 0.94 14.86 4.41
N PRO A 26 -0.37 14.66 4.58
CA PRO A 26 -1.27 15.75 4.90
C PRO A 26 -0.90 16.38 6.24
N THR A 27 -0.95 17.70 6.32
CA THR A 27 -0.72 18.43 7.58
C THR A 27 -1.76 18.05 8.64
N ASP A 28 -1.40 18.18 9.92
CA ASP A 28 -2.34 17.94 11.03
C ASP A 28 -3.61 18.77 10.93
N TRP A 29 -3.52 19.99 10.38
CA TRP A 29 -4.67 20.84 10.16
C TRP A 29 -5.61 20.26 9.09
N GLN A 30 -5.08 19.76 7.98
CA GLN A 30 -5.86 19.10 6.93
C GLN A 30 -6.55 17.84 7.49
N ILE A 31 -5.82 17.01 8.24
CA ILE A 31 -6.40 15.83 8.91
C ILE A 31 -7.52 16.23 9.88
N ARG A 32 -7.31 17.25 10.72
CA ARG A 32 -8.36 17.77 11.62
C ARG A 32 -9.60 18.24 10.85
N LEU A 33 -9.41 18.89 9.70
CA LEU A 33 -10.52 19.33 8.84
C LEU A 33 -11.30 18.13 8.29
N LEU A 34 -10.62 17.09 7.79
CA LEU A 34 -11.26 15.87 7.31
C LEU A 34 -12.05 15.17 8.43
N LYS A 35 -11.46 15.02 9.61
CA LYS A 35 -12.14 14.44 10.79
C LYS A 35 -13.40 15.24 11.15
N ASN A 36 -13.32 16.57 11.15
CA ASN A 36 -14.47 17.44 11.41
C ASN A 36 -15.57 17.30 10.35
N LYS A 37 -15.20 17.16 9.07
CA LYS A 37 -16.16 16.91 7.97
C LYS A 37 -16.84 15.55 8.14
N ALA A 38 -16.07 14.49 8.38
CA ALA A 38 -16.61 13.15 8.64
C ALA A 38 -17.56 13.13 9.86
N ASN A 39 -17.20 13.79 10.96
CA ASN A 39 -18.03 13.87 12.16
C ASN A 39 -19.36 14.58 11.94
N LYS A 40 -19.44 15.56 11.04
CA LYS A 40 -20.70 16.22 10.67
C LYS A 40 -21.66 15.32 9.90
N LEU A 41 -21.17 14.22 9.32
CA LEU A 41 -21.98 13.21 8.63
C LEU A 41 -22.49 12.13 9.58
N ARG A 42 -21.96 12.03 10.81
CA ARG A 42 -22.40 11.03 11.79
C ARG A 42 -23.91 11.13 12.04
N GLY A 43 -24.61 10.01 11.91
CA GLY A 43 -26.08 9.94 12.04
C GLY A 43 -26.87 10.47 10.83
N LYS A 44 -26.18 10.95 9.77
CA LYS A 44 -26.80 11.40 8.50
C LYS A 44 -26.53 10.44 7.34
N ILE A 45 -25.58 9.52 7.53
CA ILE A 45 -25.20 8.48 6.57
C ILE A 45 -25.24 7.12 7.31
N PRO A 46 -25.25 5.99 6.60
CA PRO A 46 -25.07 4.68 7.20
C PRO A 46 -23.86 4.64 8.14
N GLU A 47 -24.00 3.98 9.29
CA GLU A 47 -22.92 3.94 10.28
C GLU A 47 -21.68 3.24 9.75
N SER A 48 -21.85 2.23 8.89
CA SER A 48 -20.76 1.59 8.13
C SER A 48 -19.93 2.59 7.33
N ASP A 49 -20.58 3.47 6.56
CA ASP A 49 -19.92 4.48 5.73
C ASP A 49 -19.17 5.52 6.58
N PHE A 50 -19.73 5.91 7.72
CA PHE A 50 -19.03 6.78 8.68
C PHE A 50 -17.71 6.15 9.12
N TYR A 51 -17.71 4.87 9.46
CA TYR A 51 -16.50 4.16 9.83
C TYR A 51 -15.52 3.96 8.67
N VAL A 52 -16.01 3.82 7.43
CA VAL A 52 -15.15 3.83 6.22
C VAL A 52 -14.40 5.16 6.13
N PHE A 53 -15.07 6.30 6.29
CA PHE A 53 -14.38 7.61 6.28
C PHE A 53 -13.33 7.73 7.39
N GLN A 54 -13.63 7.27 8.61
CA GLN A 54 -12.64 7.27 9.69
C GLN A 54 -11.43 6.39 9.35
N GLY A 55 -11.65 5.22 8.75
CA GLY A 55 -10.58 4.32 8.31
C GLY A 55 -9.70 4.92 7.20
N MET A 56 -10.31 5.57 6.21
CA MET A 56 -9.57 6.26 5.16
C MET A 56 -8.73 7.43 5.71
N ILE A 57 -9.27 8.19 6.67
CA ILE A 57 -8.52 9.27 7.33
C ILE A 57 -7.35 8.71 8.16
N ALA A 58 -7.57 7.62 8.91
CA ALA A 58 -6.49 6.95 9.65
C ALA A 58 -5.38 6.42 8.70
N SER A 59 -5.72 6.01 7.47
CA SER A 59 -4.75 5.65 6.43
C SER A 59 -3.84 6.81 6.03
N LEU A 60 -4.37 8.03 5.94
CA LEU A 60 -3.57 9.24 5.69
C LEU A 60 -2.64 9.56 6.85
N GLU A 61 -3.04 9.22 8.08
CA GLU A 61 -2.22 9.37 9.29
C GLU A 61 -1.17 8.27 9.47
N ARG A 62 -1.21 7.21 8.65
CA ARG A 62 -0.42 5.97 8.81
C ARG A 62 -0.69 5.23 10.13
N ASP A 63 -1.85 5.45 10.73
CA ASP A 63 -2.28 4.72 11.92
C ASP A 63 -2.94 3.39 11.50
N ILE A 64 -2.12 2.37 11.27
CA ILE A 64 -2.57 1.03 10.84
C ILE A 64 -3.54 0.42 11.86
N GLY A 65 -3.35 0.70 13.15
CA GLY A 65 -4.20 0.22 14.23
C GLY A 65 -5.62 0.78 14.12
N MET A 66 -5.74 2.11 14.09
CA MET A 66 -7.04 2.77 13.97
C MET A 66 -7.70 2.54 12.61
N LEU A 67 -6.91 2.50 11.52
CA LEU A 67 -7.38 2.10 10.20
C LEU A 67 -8.10 0.74 10.27
N SER A 68 -7.42 -0.26 10.84
CA SER A 68 -7.96 -1.62 10.94
C SER A 68 -9.23 -1.66 11.79
N ILE A 69 -9.23 -0.99 12.96
CA ILE A 69 -10.40 -0.92 13.85
C ILE A 69 -11.61 -0.30 13.13
N HIS A 70 -11.41 0.81 12.43
CA HIS A 70 -12.49 1.51 11.76
C HIS A 70 -13.06 0.70 10.60
N PHE A 71 -12.22 0.16 9.71
CA PHE A 71 -12.70 -0.66 8.61
C PHE A 71 -13.37 -1.95 9.08
N GLN A 72 -12.80 -2.66 10.07
CA GLN A 72 -13.42 -3.85 10.62
C GLN A 72 -14.77 -3.55 11.28
N THR A 73 -14.93 -2.40 11.94
CA THR A 73 -16.24 -1.96 12.45
C THR A 73 -17.22 -1.72 11.30
N GLY A 74 -16.79 -1.03 10.23
CA GLY A 74 -17.62 -0.82 9.04
C GLY A 74 -18.06 -2.12 8.38
N ILE A 75 -17.14 -3.08 8.21
CA ILE A 75 -17.40 -4.42 7.64
C ILE A 75 -18.35 -5.22 8.53
N LYS A 76 -18.22 -5.15 9.87
CA LYS A 76 -19.15 -5.82 10.78
C LYS A 76 -20.59 -5.30 10.66
N LEU A 77 -20.74 -4.00 10.38
CA LEU A 77 -22.04 -3.37 10.22
C LEU A 77 -22.67 -3.68 8.86
N ASP A 78 -21.86 -3.84 7.81
CA ASP A 78 -22.31 -4.22 6.48
C ASP A 78 -21.32 -5.19 5.78
N PRO A 79 -21.39 -6.49 6.10
CA PRO A 79 -20.39 -7.48 5.68
C PRO A 79 -20.47 -7.81 4.19
N SER A 80 -21.62 -7.57 3.54
CA SER A 80 -21.82 -7.83 2.12
C SER A 80 -21.40 -6.66 1.22
N HIS A 81 -20.97 -5.54 1.79
CA HIS A 81 -20.65 -4.35 1.02
C HIS A 81 -19.24 -4.41 0.45
N PHE A 82 -19.14 -4.78 -0.84
CA PHE A 82 -17.88 -4.88 -1.56
C PHE A 82 -17.02 -3.62 -1.44
N HIS A 83 -17.60 -2.42 -1.56
CA HIS A 83 -16.81 -1.18 -1.51
C HIS A 83 -16.17 -0.93 -0.14
N THR A 84 -16.78 -1.35 0.96
CA THR A 84 -16.17 -1.24 2.30
C THR A 84 -14.95 -2.16 2.41
N GLN A 85 -15.10 -3.41 1.98
CA GLN A 85 -14.02 -4.42 1.94
C GLN A 85 -12.89 -3.97 1.01
N TYR A 86 -13.24 -3.42 -0.15
CA TYR A 86 -12.32 -2.89 -1.15
C TYR A 86 -11.54 -1.69 -0.63
N ASN A 87 -12.21 -0.70 -0.03
CA ASN A 87 -11.54 0.47 0.53
C ASN A 87 -10.57 0.06 1.66
N TYR A 88 -10.90 -0.97 2.43
CA TYR A 88 -9.98 -1.51 3.43
C TYR A 88 -8.74 -2.13 2.79
N LEU A 89 -8.90 -2.94 1.74
CA LEU A 89 -7.79 -3.51 0.96
C LEU A 89 -6.85 -2.43 0.42
N VAL A 90 -7.42 -1.40 -0.21
CA VAL A 90 -6.67 -0.25 -0.75
C VAL A 90 -5.96 0.52 0.36
N ALA A 91 -6.64 0.79 1.47
CA ALA A 91 -6.07 1.53 2.59
C ALA A 91 -4.91 0.78 3.26
N LEU A 92 -5.01 -0.56 3.41
CA LEU A 92 -3.92 -1.41 3.91
C LEU A 92 -2.72 -1.38 2.97
N ASN A 93 -2.95 -1.54 1.66
CA ASN A 93 -1.89 -1.46 0.66
C ASN A 93 -1.18 -0.10 0.71
N ASN A 94 -1.96 0.99 0.68
CA ASN A 94 -1.40 2.34 0.70
C ASN A 94 -0.62 2.62 1.98
N ALA A 95 -0.99 2.01 3.11
CA ALA A 95 -0.29 2.11 4.40
C ALA A 95 0.94 1.20 4.52
N GLY A 96 1.35 0.52 3.45
CA GLY A 96 2.49 -0.40 3.46
C GLY A 96 2.22 -1.71 4.20
N ALA A 97 0.99 -1.97 4.65
CA ALA A 97 0.61 -3.19 5.36
C ALA A 97 0.29 -4.32 4.36
N TYR A 98 1.24 -4.61 3.45
CA TYR A 98 1.00 -5.47 2.29
C TYR A 98 0.58 -6.90 2.65
N SER A 99 1.18 -7.52 3.67
CA SER A 99 0.80 -8.87 4.10
C SER A 99 -0.64 -8.91 4.64
N ASN A 100 -1.05 -7.87 5.39
CA ASN A 100 -2.44 -7.75 5.86
C ASN A 100 -3.41 -7.52 4.69
N ALA A 101 -3.02 -6.67 3.73
CA ALA A 101 -3.79 -6.42 2.51
C ALA A 101 -3.97 -7.71 1.70
N LEU A 102 -2.90 -8.48 1.53
CA LEU A 102 -2.89 -9.75 0.79
C LEU A 102 -3.77 -10.81 1.46
N ALA A 103 -3.69 -10.94 2.79
CA ALA A 103 -4.58 -11.83 3.54
C ALA A 103 -6.05 -11.43 3.37
N HIS A 104 -6.36 -10.13 3.47
CA HIS A 104 -7.71 -9.60 3.30
C HIS A 104 -8.26 -9.82 1.89
N GLY A 105 -7.48 -9.50 0.85
CA GLY A 105 -7.90 -9.66 -0.54
C GLY A 105 -8.17 -11.12 -0.93
N LYS A 106 -7.44 -12.09 -0.34
CA LYS A 106 -7.72 -13.52 -0.55
C LYS A 106 -9.10 -13.92 -0.02
N LEU A 107 -9.51 -13.37 1.13
CA LEU A 107 -10.86 -13.58 1.65
C LEU A 107 -11.90 -12.96 0.69
N MET A 108 -11.65 -11.74 0.22
CA MET A 108 -12.53 -11.07 -0.73
C MET A 108 -12.74 -11.87 -2.03
N LEU A 109 -11.72 -12.59 -2.55
CA LEU A 109 -11.90 -13.44 -3.74
C LEU A 109 -12.99 -14.51 -3.55
N THR A 110 -13.13 -15.02 -2.33
CA THR A 110 -14.15 -16.03 -2.00
C THR A 110 -15.52 -15.42 -1.77
N GLU A 111 -15.57 -14.24 -1.14
CA GLU A 111 -16.82 -13.55 -0.80
C GLU A 111 -17.46 -12.83 -2.01
N PHE A 112 -16.62 -12.33 -2.93
CA PHE A 112 -17.04 -11.51 -4.07
C PHE A 112 -16.53 -12.07 -5.40
N PRO A 113 -16.95 -13.30 -5.80
CA PRO A 113 -16.43 -13.95 -7.01
C PRO A 113 -16.71 -13.16 -8.30
N GLY A 114 -17.78 -12.35 -8.30
CA GLY A 114 -18.13 -11.46 -9.43
C GLY A 114 -17.15 -10.31 -9.65
N GLN A 115 -16.32 -9.97 -8.65
CA GLN A 115 -15.31 -8.90 -8.70
C GLN A 115 -13.88 -9.45 -8.75
N SER A 116 -13.71 -10.73 -9.07
CA SER A 116 -12.43 -11.44 -9.04
C SER A 116 -11.31 -10.74 -9.80
N ASN A 117 -11.53 -10.23 -11.01
CA ASN A 117 -10.49 -9.52 -11.78
C ASN A 117 -9.96 -8.25 -11.07
N GLU A 118 -10.86 -7.48 -10.44
CA GLU A 118 -10.47 -6.27 -9.71
C GLU A 118 -9.68 -6.63 -8.45
N ILE A 119 -10.16 -7.63 -7.69
CA ILE A 119 -9.50 -8.12 -6.48
C ILE A 119 -8.12 -8.72 -6.81
N LEU A 120 -8.04 -9.53 -7.87
CA LEU A 120 -6.78 -10.11 -8.36
C LEU A 120 -5.77 -9.01 -8.73
N SER A 121 -6.22 -7.94 -9.38
CA SER A 121 -5.34 -6.82 -9.74
C SER A 121 -4.72 -6.14 -8.51
N TRP A 122 -5.49 -6.01 -7.43
CA TRP A 122 -4.98 -5.51 -6.15
C TRP A 122 -4.08 -6.53 -5.43
N LEU A 123 -4.41 -7.82 -5.47
CA LEU A 123 -3.57 -8.86 -4.89
C LEU A 123 -2.20 -8.95 -5.57
N VAL A 124 -2.09 -8.70 -6.87
CA VAL A 124 -0.81 -8.59 -7.58
C VAL A 124 0.02 -7.44 -7.01
N LYS A 125 -0.59 -6.27 -6.78
CA LYS A 125 0.09 -5.10 -6.19
C LYS A 125 0.54 -5.39 -4.76
N CYS A 126 -0.33 -5.97 -3.93
CA CYS A 126 -0.03 -6.32 -2.54
C CYS A 126 1.09 -7.37 -2.47
N ALA A 127 1.02 -8.41 -3.29
CA ALA A 127 2.06 -9.46 -3.34
C ALA A 127 3.41 -8.89 -3.79
N SER A 128 3.41 -8.01 -4.80
CA SER A 128 4.64 -7.33 -5.23
C SER A 128 5.21 -6.44 -4.13
N GLY A 129 4.36 -5.66 -3.44
CA GLY A 129 4.77 -4.82 -2.32
C GLY A 129 5.33 -5.62 -1.13
N ALA A 130 4.78 -6.81 -0.88
CA ALA A 130 5.26 -7.77 0.13
C ALA A 130 6.47 -8.60 -0.31
N CYS A 131 7.05 -8.34 -1.50
CA CYS A 131 8.12 -9.14 -2.10
C CYS A 131 7.76 -10.61 -2.39
N ARG A 132 6.47 -10.96 -2.46
CA ARG A 132 5.96 -12.31 -2.76
C ARG A 132 5.74 -12.49 -4.26
N MET A 133 6.85 -12.51 -5.01
CA MET A 133 6.83 -12.46 -6.48
C MET A 133 6.17 -13.67 -7.13
N ARG A 134 6.40 -14.89 -6.63
CA ARG A 134 5.76 -16.10 -7.18
C ARG A 134 4.26 -16.04 -7.01
N GLU A 135 3.81 -15.59 -5.84
CA GLU A 135 2.39 -15.41 -5.57
C GLU A 135 1.77 -14.31 -6.45
N ALA A 136 2.48 -13.21 -6.69
CA ALA A 136 2.04 -12.17 -7.63
C ALA A 136 1.83 -12.75 -9.05
N LEU A 137 2.73 -13.61 -9.54
CA LEU A 137 2.57 -14.26 -10.85
C LEU A 137 1.39 -15.24 -10.87
N VAL A 138 1.15 -15.96 -9.77
CA VAL A 138 -0.03 -16.83 -9.64
C VAL A 138 -1.33 -16.01 -9.77
N PHE A 139 -1.43 -14.86 -9.11
CA PHE A 139 -2.60 -13.98 -9.26
C PHE A 139 -2.71 -13.38 -10.65
N LEU A 140 -1.59 -12.94 -11.24
CA LEU A 140 -1.56 -12.45 -12.63
C LEU A 140 -2.09 -13.50 -13.60
N SER A 141 -1.71 -14.77 -13.44
CA SER A 141 -2.16 -15.87 -14.31
C SER A 141 -3.67 -16.14 -14.24
N GLN A 142 -4.34 -15.70 -13.18
CA GLN A 142 -5.79 -15.87 -12.97
C GLN A 142 -6.62 -14.72 -13.55
N LEU A 143 -5.99 -13.62 -13.97
CA LEU A 143 -6.68 -12.53 -14.63
C LEU A 143 -7.25 -12.99 -15.97
N SER A 144 -8.36 -12.37 -16.42
CA SER A 144 -8.93 -12.67 -17.73
C SER A 144 -8.01 -12.33 -18.92
N TYR A 145 -7.14 -11.33 -18.75
CA TYR A 145 -6.15 -10.93 -19.75
C TYR A 145 -4.78 -10.66 -19.10
N PRO A 146 -4.04 -11.70 -18.66
CA PRO A 146 -2.81 -11.55 -17.90
C PRO A 146 -1.77 -10.70 -18.63
N SER A 147 -1.60 -10.92 -19.94
CA SER A 147 -0.63 -10.22 -20.77
C SER A 147 -0.92 -8.72 -20.99
N LYS A 148 -2.13 -8.25 -20.67
CA LYS A 148 -2.48 -6.83 -20.72
C LYS A 148 -2.17 -6.09 -19.41
N ASN A 149 -1.88 -6.82 -18.33
CA ASN A 149 -1.48 -6.19 -17.08
C ASN A 149 -0.03 -5.71 -17.21
N GLU A 150 0.20 -4.44 -16.89
CA GLU A 150 1.53 -3.79 -16.94
C GLU A 150 2.58 -4.53 -16.10
N ASN A 151 2.16 -5.21 -15.03
CA ASN A 151 3.07 -5.92 -14.12
C ASN A 151 3.43 -7.33 -14.62
N TYR A 152 2.82 -7.83 -15.69
CA TYR A 152 2.99 -9.23 -16.09
C TYR A 152 4.43 -9.57 -16.50
N GLN A 153 5.04 -8.77 -17.37
CA GLN A 153 6.42 -9.02 -17.81
C GLN A 153 7.41 -8.77 -16.66
N LEU A 154 7.22 -7.68 -15.91
CA LEU A 154 8.05 -7.35 -14.75
C LEU A 154 8.01 -8.46 -13.70
N ALA A 155 6.85 -9.06 -13.41
CA ALA A 155 6.75 -10.17 -12.48
C ALA A 155 7.53 -11.40 -12.95
N LYS A 156 7.50 -11.71 -14.25
CA LYS A 156 8.28 -12.83 -14.82
C LYS A 156 9.78 -12.60 -14.71
N GLU A 157 10.24 -11.38 -15.02
CA GLU A 157 11.66 -11.01 -14.90
C GLU A 157 12.13 -11.08 -13.45
N ARG A 158 11.35 -10.54 -12.50
CA ARG A 158 11.65 -10.60 -11.06
C ARG A 158 11.72 -12.03 -10.53
N ILE A 159 10.81 -12.91 -10.98
CA ILE A 159 10.86 -14.33 -10.59
C ILE A 159 12.11 -15.01 -11.11
N ALA A 160 12.53 -14.73 -12.34
CA ALA A 160 13.77 -15.32 -12.88
C ALA A 160 15.00 -14.93 -12.02
N ILE A 161 15.04 -13.70 -11.49
CA ILE A 161 16.07 -13.25 -10.55
C ILE A 161 15.98 -14.01 -9.21
N PHE A 162 14.77 -14.16 -8.67
CA PHE A 162 14.53 -14.95 -7.44
C PHE A 162 14.92 -16.42 -7.62
N GLU A 163 14.64 -17.02 -8.77
CA GLU A 163 15.01 -18.41 -9.07
C GLU A 163 16.52 -18.59 -9.23
N ALA A 164 17.18 -17.66 -9.93
CA ALA A 164 18.64 -17.70 -10.12
C ALA A 164 19.43 -17.55 -8.82
N SER A 165 18.90 -16.79 -7.85
CA SER A 165 19.51 -16.56 -6.54
C SER A 165 19.09 -17.56 -5.46
N GLY A 166 18.03 -18.35 -5.69
CA GLY A 166 17.42 -19.20 -4.67
C GLY A 166 16.57 -18.44 -3.64
N LEU A 167 16.31 -17.13 -3.85
CA LEU A 167 15.47 -16.32 -2.97
C LEU A 167 14.00 -16.76 -3.08
N ASN A 168 13.42 -17.20 -1.96
CA ASN A 168 12.00 -17.57 -1.89
C ASN A 168 11.14 -16.42 -1.32
N ASP A 169 9.83 -16.48 -1.60
CA ASP A 169 8.87 -15.43 -1.21
C ASP A 169 8.83 -15.21 0.31
N ASP A 170 8.96 -16.26 1.12
CA ASP A 170 8.91 -16.12 2.59
C ASP A 170 10.17 -15.43 3.15
N VAL A 171 11.34 -15.66 2.54
CA VAL A 171 12.57 -14.93 2.89
C VAL A 171 12.43 -13.47 2.46
N ALA A 172 12.00 -13.22 1.22
CA ALA A 172 11.87 -11.86 0.69
C ALA A 172 10.82 -11.04 1.46
N GLU A 173 9.70 -11.64 1.87
CA GLU A 173 8.70 -11.00 2.73
C GLU A 173 9.28 -10.66 4.11
N ARG A 174 10.12 -11.52 4.70
CA ARG A 174 10.81 -11.17 5.95
C ARG A 174 11.73 -9.97 5.78
N LEU A 175 12.46 -9.84 4.66
CA LEU A 175 13.26 -8.65 4.36
C LEU A 175 12.39 -7.40 4.28
N GLN A 176 11.26 -7.50 3.56
CA GLN A 176 10.28 -6.42 3.44
C GLN A 176 9.68 -6.03 4.80
N SER A 177 9.50 -6.99 5.71
CA SER A 177 8.99 -6.74 7.05
C SER A 177 9.95 -5.90 7.89
N ILE A 178 11.28 -6.05 7.70
CA ILE A 178 12.29 -5.22 8.36
C ILE A 178 12.13 -3.76 7.92
N VAL A 179 11.97 -3.53 6.62
CA VAL A 179 11.71 -2.22 6.05
C VAL A 179 10.43 -1.61 6.62
N SER A 180 9.35 -2.39 6.67
CA SER A 180 8.06 -1.96 7.22
C SER A 180 8.15 -1.61 8.71
N ASN A 181 8.90 -2.40 9.48
CA ASN A 181 9.14 -2.15 10.90
C ASN A 181 9.91 -0.84 11.10
N LEU A 182 10.91 -0.56 10.25
CA LEU A 182 11.68 0.68 10.33
C LEU A 182 10.83 1.91 10.00
N ILE A 183 9.97 1.81 8.99
CA ILE A 183 8.96 2.85 8.65
C ILE A 183 8.06 3.13 9.86
N GLN A 184 7.51 2.08 10.49
CA GLN A 184 6.61 2.22 11.64
C GLN A 184 7.34 2.78 12.87
N LYS A 185 8.53 2.26 13.18
CA LYS A 185 9.36 2.69 14.32
C LYS A 185 9.69 4.18 14.24
N ASN A 186 9.94 4.69 13.05
CA ASN A 186 10.27 6.09 12.79
C ASN A 186 9.06 6.95 12.39
N ASN A 187 7.84 6.39 12.37
CA ASN A 187 6.61 7.07 11.97
C ASN A 187 6.71 7.79 10.61
N LEU A 188 7.33 7.12 9.64
CA LEU A 188 7.60 7.69 8.32
C LEU A 188 6.36 7.63 7.43
N TYR A 189 6.03 8.76 6.80
CA TYR A 189 5.10 8.77 5.69
C TYR A 189 5.85 8.38 4.42
N HIS A 190 5.31 7.44 3.65
CA HIS A 190 5.95 6.92 2.45
C HIS A 190 4.96 6.71 1.32
N THR A 191 5.45 6.60 0.07
CA THR A 191 4.64 6.19 -1.08
C THR A 191 4.57 4.66 -1.19
N ASN A 192 3.77 4.14 -2.13
CA ASN A 192 3.98 2.76 -2.59
C ASN A 192 5.40 2.64 -3.19
N PRO A 193 6.09 1.51 -3.02
CA PRO A 193 7.43 1.32 -3.55
C PRO A 193 7.41 1.33 -5.07
N SER A 194 8.39 2.01 -5.67
CA SER A 194 8.74 1.83 -7.07
C SER A 194 9.71 0.67 -7.16
N ILE A 195 9.36 -0.34 -7.96
CA ILE A 195 10.12 -1.59 -8.03
C ILE A 195 10.79 -1.70 -9.40
N GLY A 196 12.10 -1.54 -9.45
CA GLY A 196 12.93 -1.63 -10.66
C GLY A 196 13.77 -2.90 -10.72
N ILE A 197 14.37 -3.15 -11.88
CA ILE A 197 15.46 -4.13 -12.04
C ILE A 197 16.69 -3.36 -12.53
N ILE A 198 17.78 -3.43 -11.76
CA ILE A 198 19.04 -2.76 -12.07
C ILE A 198 20.15 -3.81 -11.94
N ASN A 199 20.91 -4.06 -13.00
CA ASN A 199 22.01 -5.03 -13.02
C ASN A 199 21.64 -6.42 -12.46
N SER A 200 20.46 -6.94 -12.84
CA SER A 200 19.90 -8.22 -12.34
C SER A 200 19.56 -8.25 -10.85
N CYS A 201 19.56 -7.10 -10.16
CA CYS A 201 19.06 -6.92 -8.81
C CYS A 201 17.67 -6.25 -8.85
N ILE A 202 16.78 -6.65 -7.97
CA ILE A 202 15.45 -6.03 -7.81
C ILE A 202 15.58 -4.90 -6.79
N HIS A 203 15.36 -3.67 -7.25
CA HIS A 203 15.45 -2.48 -6.39
C HIS A 203 14.06 -2.01 -5.98
N TYR A 204 13.85 -1.86 -4.68
CA TYR A 204 12.66 -1.25 -4.08
C TYR A 204 13.01 0.16 -3.62
N HIS A 205 12.59 1.14 -4.40
CA HIS A 205 12.69 2.56 -4.06
C HIS A 205 11.47 2.96 -3.25
N ILE A 206 11.67 3.39 -2.01
CA ILE A 206 10.62 3.76 -1.08
C ILE A 206 10.77 5.24 -0.78
N TYR A 207 9.93 6.06 -1.41
CA TYR A 207 9.97 7.50 -1.19
C TYR A 207 9.31 7.84 0.14
N VAL A 208 10.03 8.56 1.00
CA VAL A 208 9.60 9.00 2.32
C VAL A 208 9.55 10.52 2.40
N ASP A 209 8.65 11.04 3.23
CA ASP A 209 8.48 12.48 3.46
C ASP A 209 9.49 12.98 4.50
N LEU A 210 10.77 12.87 4.11
CA LEU A 210 11.93 13.33 4.86
C LEU A 210 12.81 14.20 3.97
N PRO A 211 13.50 15.20 4.55
CA PRO A 211 14.56 15.94 3.85
C PRO A 211 15.66 15.00 3.34
N ILE A 212 16.31 15.38 2.23
CA ILE A 212 17.38 14.58 1.60
C ILE A 212 18.51 14.28 2.60
N GLU A 213 18.87 15.23 3.46
CA GLU A 213 19.90 15.07 4.47
C GLU A 213 19.60 13.97 5.51
N ASP A 214 18.32 13.71 5.78
CA ASP A 214 17.88 12.70 6.74
C ASP A 214 17.77 11.30 6.11
N ILE A 215 17.76 11.20 4.77
CA ILE A 215 17.69 9.93 4.03
C ILE A 215 18.92 9.04 4.29
N PHE A 216 20.10 9.65 4.45
CA PHE A 216 21.31 8.89 4.73
C PHE A 216 21.20 8.09 6.03
N GLU A 217 20.69 8.73 7.09
CA GLU A 217 20.57 8.11 8.41
C GLU A 217 19.57 6.94 8.40
N ILE A 218 18.42 7.10 7.74
CA ILE A 218 17.43 6.01 7.67
C ILE A 218 17.93 4.83 6.81
N ASN A 219 18.64 5.09 5.70
CA ASN A 219 19.27 4.03 4.91
C ASN A 219 20.40 3.33 5.67
N TRP A 220 21.17 4.06 6.48
CA TRP A 220 22.17 3.47 7.36
C TRP A 220 21.54 2.53 8.40
N GLN A 221 20.44 2.95 9.03
CA GLN A 221 19.67 2.10 9.95
C GLN A 221 19.13 0.85 9.25
N LEU A 222 18.56 1.01 8.05
CA LEU A 222 18.07 -0.10 7.24
C LEU A 222 19.18 -1.12 6.94
N ALA A 223 20.35 -0.66 6.51
CA ALA A 223 21.48 -1.53 6.23
C ALA A 223 21.91 -2.34 7.48
N ASN A 224 21.96 -1.70 8.66
CA ASN A 224 22.28 -2.39 9.91
C ASN A 224 21.23 -3.45 10.26
N GLU A 225 19.95 -3.11 10.21
CA GLU A 225 18.86 -4.04 10.51
C GLU A 225 18.85 -5.23 9.53
N LEU A 226 19.13 -5.00 8.24
CA LEU A 226 19.24 -6.07 7.25
C LEU A 226 20.45 -6.99 7.54
N VAL A 227 21.62 -6.43 7.86
CA VAL A 227 22.82 -7.24 8.19
C VAL A 227 22.61 -8.08 9.46
N GLU A 228 21.90 -7.56 10.46
CA GLU A 228 21.65 -8.28 11.72
C GLU A 228 20.61 -9.40 11.58
N ASN A 229 19.66 -9.27 10.65
CA ASN A 229 18.53 -10.18 10.53
C ASN A 229 18.63 -11.14 9.33
N THR A 230 19.70 -11.08 8.53
CA THR A 230 19.78 -11.79 7.26
C THR A 230 21.18 -12.33 6.99
N GLU A 231 21.25 -13.49 6.34
CA GLU A 231 22.51 -13.94 5.75
C GLU A 231 22.83 -13.00 4.57
N ASN A 232 24.04 -12.43 4.54
CA ASN A 232 24.51 -11.37 3.62
C ASN A 232 24.57 -11.78 2.13
N THR A 233 23.80 -12.77 1.71
CA THR A 233 23.82 -13.35 0.36
C THR A 233 22.72 -12.81 -0.55
N TYR A 234 21.70 -12.14 0.00
CA TYR A 234 20.55 -11.64 -0.79
C TYR A 234 20.64 -10.16 -1.19
N SER A 235 21.61 -9.41 -0.68
CA SER A 235 21.84 -8.00 -1.03
C SER A 235 22.18 -7.81 -2.52
N ASP A 236 22.77 -8.82 -3.16
CA ASP A 236 23.02 -8.84 -4.61
C ASP A 236 21.76 -9.16 -5.45
N THR A 237 20.66 -9.56 -4.80
CA THR A 237 19.41 -9.99 -5.46
C THR A 237 18.27 -8.99 -5.26
N ILE A 238 18.13 -8.47 -4.05
CA ILE A 238 17.08 -7.51 -3.69
C ILE A 238 17.67 -6.41 -2.84
N LEU A 239 17.47 -5.17 -3.27
CA LEU A 239 17.88 -3.96 -2.55
C LEU A 239 16.64 -3.17 -2.14
N PHE A 240 16.67 -2.68 -0.92
CA PHE A 240 15.69 -1.72 -0.41
C PHE A 240 16.40 -0.39 -0.16
N GLU A 241 15.81 0.69 -0.65
CA GLU A 241 16.39 2.01 -0.54
C GLU A 241 15.28 3.02 -0.23
N PHE A 242 15.50 3.83 0.80
CA PHE A 242 14.70 5.02 1.04
C PHE A 242 15.23 6.18 0.20
N GLU A 243 14.29 6.92 -0.38
CA GLU A 243 14.59 8.17 -1.09
C GLU A 243 13.67 9.28 -0.58
N SER A 244 14.08 10.54 -0.72
CA SER A 244 13.20 11.65 -0.39
C SER A 244 12.14 11.82 -1.47
N ILE A 245 10.90 12.14 -1.06
CA ILE A 245 9.86 12.57 -2.00
C ILE A 245 10.28 13.80 -2.81
N ASP A 246 11.19 14.63 -2.31
CA ASP A 246 11.73 15.76 -3.05
C ASP A 246 12.38 15.29 -4.36
N VAL A 247 13.14 14.18 -4.33
CA VAL A 247 13.77 13.56 -5.51
C VAL A 247 12.71 13.04 -6.49
N LEU A 248 11.65 12.41 -5.98
CA LEU A 248 10.54 11.94 -6.80
C LEU A 248 9.84 13.10 -7.52
N GLU A 249 9.53 14.18 -6.78
CA GLU A 249 8.85 15.35 -7.35
C GLU A 249 9.73 16.07 -8.39
N GLU A 250 11.04 16.15 -8.17
CA GLU A 250 11.99 16.68 -9.17
C GLU A 250 12.03 15.83 -10.45
N SER A 251 11.93 14.50 -10.33
CA SER A 251 11.94 13.59 -11.50
C SER A 251 10.68 13.67 -12.37
N LEU A 252 9.58 14.19 -11.81
CA LEU A 252 8.28 14.32 -12.48
C LEU A 252 8.04 15.70 -13.10
N ALA A 253 8.87 16.69 -12.77
CA ALA A 253 8.76 18.08 -13.22
C ALA A 253 9.40 18.30 -14.61
#